data_AF-A0A1B3JHF6-F1
#
_entry.id   AF-A0A1B3JHF6-F1
#
_cell.length_a   1.000
_cell.length_b   1.000
_cell.length_c   1.000
_cell.angle_alpha   90.00
_cell.angle_beta   90.00
_cell.angle_gamma   90.00
#
_symmetry.space_group_name_H-M   'P 1'
#
loop_
_entity.id
_entity.type
_entity.pdbx_description
1 polymer ?
#
loop_
_entity_poly.entity_id
_entity_poly.type
_entity_poly.pdbx_seq_one_letter_code
_entity_poly.pdbx_strand_id
1 'polypeptide(L)'
;MKKIFMILLSLSASITAISAEAMTANELRNNADIPHQVDQYRMLIKRYALSDYAKATQRNLLQAVLGSMGRDRSKQVRLLWANKEAYQSAVEIRKVLLNRGIESQRIQLIANPNKVALYPLYAEVEQIVVEAANCPGKTIDNMLSKDGNCAVKSNSRVQLKF
;
A
#
# COMPACT_ATOMS: atom_id res chain seq x y z
N MET A 1 -10.78 -60.16 50.73
CA MET A 1 -11.86 -60.38 49.74
C MET A 1 -11.27 -60.28 48.33
N LYS A 2 -11.73 -61.15 47.39
CA LYS A 2 -11.54 -61.17 45.91
C LYS A 2 -10.11 -61.46 45.41
N LYS A 3 -9.77 -62.67 44.93
CA LYS A 3 -10.15 -63.48 43.72
C LYS A 3 -9.48 -63.03 42.40
N ILE A 4 -8.39 -63.74 42.10
CA ILE A 4 -7.95 -64.42 40.85
C ILE A 4 -8.48 -63.93 39.47
N PHE A 5 -7.51 -63.78 38.57
CA PHE A 5 -7.55 -63.66 37.10
C PHE A 5 -8.46 -64.68 36.38
N MET A 6 -9.23 -64.25 35.37
CA MET A 6 -9.29 -64.97 34.09
C MET A 6 -9.88 -64.11 32.96
N ILE A 7 -9.20 -64.18 31.83
CA ILE A 7 -9.48 -63.59 30.53
C ILE A 7 -10.52 -64.45 29.81
N LEU A 8 -11.51 -63.84 29.14
CA LEU A 8 -12.23 -64.49 28.05
C LEU A 8 -12.32 -63.55 26.85
N LEU A 9 -11.61 -63.96 25.80
CA LEU A 9 -11.68 -63.49 24.43
C LEU A 9 -13.08 -63.78 23.85
N SER A 10 -13.69 -62.83 23.14
CA SER A 10 -14.50 -63.16 21.96
C SER A 10 -14.44 -62.04 20.92
N LEU A 11 -14.33 -62.50 19.68
CA LEU A 11 -13.85 -61.84 18.48
C LEU A 11 -15.00 -61.74 17.48
N SER A 12 -15.22 -60.58 16.85
CA SER A 12 -15.85 -60.41 15.52
C SER A 12 -15.84 -58.91 15.17
N ALA A 13 -14.86 -58.40 14.39
CA ALA A 13 -14.87 -58.28 12.92
C ALA A 13 -16.13 -57.58 12.39
N SER A 14 -16.10 -56.31 11.97
CA SER A 14 -15.61 -55.87 10.64
C SER A 14 -15.57 -54.31 10.58
N ILE A 15 -14.46 -53.68 10.18
CA ILE A 15 -14.25 -52.99 8.87
C ILE A 15 -15.45 -52.09 8.51
N THR A 16 -15.37 -50.75 8.61
CA THR A 16 -14.77 -49.89 7.57
C THR A 16 -14.07 -48.66 8.14
N ALA A 17 -12.84 -48.45 7.68
CA ALA A 17 -12.16 -47.16 7.76
C ALA A 17 -13.01 -46.08 7.06
N ILE A 18 -13.35 -45.02 7.77
CA ILE A 18 -13.62 -43.73 7.15
C ILE A 18 -12.45 -42.87 7.56
N SER A 19 -11.38 -42.99 6.79
CA SER A 19 -10.38 -41.95 6.62
C SER A 19 -11.13 -40.71 6.12
N ALA A 20 -11.65 -39.91 7.06
CA ALA A 20 -11.91 -38.51 6.78
C ALA A 20 -10.52 -37.89 6.62
N GLU A 21 -10.09 -37.90 5.36
CA GLU A 21 -8.84 -37.33 4.88
C GLU A 21 -8.70 -35.94 5.49
N ALA A 22 -7.77 -35.83 6.44
CA ALA A 22 -7.10 -34.59 6.73
C ALA A 22 -6.44 -34.16 5.41
N MET A 23 -7.21 -33.45 4.58
CA MET A 23 -6.71 -32.76 3.40
C MET A 23 -5.82 -31.62 3.89
N THR A 24 -4.62 -32.00 4.29
CA THR A 24 -3.37 -31.36 3.94
C THR A 24 -3.43 -29.85 3.73
N ALA A 25 -3.48 -29.11 4.84
CA ALA A 25 -2.95 -27.74 4.89
C ALA A 25 -1.50 -27.63 4.35
N ASN A 26 -0.80 -28.77 4.27
CA ASN A 26 0.54 -28.91 3.70
C ASN A 26 0.57 -28.80 2.15
N GLU A 27 -0.49 -29.24 1.45
CA GLU A 27 -0.53 -29.18 -0.03
C GLU A 27 -0.79 -27.75 -0.54
N LEU A 28 -1.47 -26.92 0.26
CA LEU A 28 -1.65 -25.49 -0.05
C LEU A 28 -0.37 -24.69 0.20
N ARG A 29 0.45 -25.10 1.18
CA ARG A 29 1.63 -24.35 1.63
C ARG A 29 2.87 -24.64 0.79
N ASN A 30 2.99 -25.85 0.23
CA ASN A 30 4.17 -26.25 -0.58
C ASN A 30 4.05 -25.94 -2.08
N ASN A 31 2.84 -25.68 -2.59
CA ASN A 31 2.60 -25.27 -3.99
C ASN A 31 2.43 -23.77 -4.18
N ALA A 32 2.50 -22.99 -3.11
CA ALA A 32 2.59 -21.55 -3.16
C ALA A 32 4.07 -21.18 -3.19
N ASP A 33 4.69 -21.29 -4.37
CA ASP A 33 5.91 -20.57 -4.68
C ASP A 33 5.54 -19.08 -4.69
N ILE A 34 5.42 -18.49 -3.50
CA ILE A 34 5.16 -17.06 -3.32
C ILE A 34 6.43 -16.39 -3.81
N PRO A 35 6.41 -15.65 -4.93
CA PRO A 35 7.60 -14.94 -5.36
C PRO A 35 8.04 -14.04 -4.21
N HIS A 36 9.20 -14.30 -3.64
CA HIS A 36 9.86 -13.38 -2.72
C HIS A 36 10.27 -12.16 -3.54
N GLN A 37 9.33 -11.24 -3.71
CA GLN A 37 9.53 -10.06 -4.50
C GLN A 37 9.96 -8.92 -3.59
N VAL A 38 11.14 -8.38 -3.86
CA VAL A 38 11.61 -7.14 -3.23
C VAL A 38 10.81 -6.02 -3.88
N ASP A 39 9.82 -5.49 -3.16
CA ASP A 39 9.10 -4.30 -3.60
C ASP A 39 10.12 -3.18 -3.88
N GLN A 40 10.20 -2.76 -5.14
CA GLN A 40 10.98 -1.59 -5.52
C GLN A 40 10.13 -0.35 -5.18
N TYR A 41 10.48 0.27 -4.06
CA TYR A 41 9.86 1.51 -3.60
C TYR A 41 10.54 2.70 -4.28
N ARG A 42 9.76 3.62 -4.84
CA ARG A 42 10.24 4.90 -5.36
C ARG A 42 9.59 6.07 -4.66
N MET A 43 10.34 7.16 -4.54
CA MET A 43 9.81 8.43 -4.04
C MET A 43 9.11 9.18 -5.17
N LEU A 44 7.86 9.55 -4.95
CA LEU A 44 7.05 10.38 -5.83
C LEU A 44 6.72 11.68 -5.11
N ILE A 45 6.84 12.80 -5.82
CA ILE A 45 6.53 14.13 -5.29
C ILE A 45 5.23 14.61 -5.94
N LYS A 46 4.17 14.78 -5.14
CA LYS A 46 2.94 15.43 -5.59
C LYS A 46 3.04 16.92 -5.35
N ARG A 47 2.92 17.71 -6.42
CA ARG A 47 3.02 19.16 -6.37
C ARG A 47 1.66 19.81 -6.59
N TYR A 48 1.33 20.75 -5.71
CA TYR A 48 0.15 21.58 -5.75
C TYR A 48 0.57 23.05 -5.80
N ALA A 49 -0.24 23.90 -6.42
CA ALA A 49 0.08 25.31 -6.57
C ALA A 49 -1.06 26.19 -6.05
N LEU A 50 -0.67 27.31 -5.44
CA LEU A 50 -1.56 28.42 -5.16
C LEU A 50 -1.57 29.33 -6.40
N SER A 51 -2.67 29.42 -7.13
CA SER A 51 -2.77 30.27 -8.33
C SER A 51 -2.91 31.76 -8.00
N ASP A 52 -3.59 32.07 -6.89
CA ASP A 52 -3.91 33.42 -6.44
C ASP A 52 -4.07 33.44 -4.91
N TYR A 53 -4.21 34.63 -4.33
CA TYR A 53 -4.38 34.80 -2.88
C TYR A 53 -5.84 34.76 -2.42
N ALA A 54 -6.77 34.31 -3.25
CA ALA A 54 -8.15 34.16 -2.82
C ALA A 54 -8.24 33.09 -1.74
N LYS A 55 -9.06 33.35 -0.71
CA LYS A 55 -9.28 32.40 0.40
C LYS A 55 -9.76 31.03 -0.09
N ALA A 56 -10.53 30.99 -1.19
CA ALA A 56 -10.98 29.74 -1.80
C ALA A 56 -9.80 28.91 -2.33
N THR A 57 -8.87 29.53 -3.05
CA THR A 57 -7.68 28.89 -3.61
C THR A 57 -6.75 28.38 -2.51
N GLN A 58 -6.55 29.17 -1.44
CA GLN A 58 -5.80 28.72 -0.26
C GLN A 58 -6.43 27.51 0.41
N ARG A 59 -7.76 27.49 0.58
CA ARG A 59 -8.48 26.33 1.13
C ARG A 59 -8.34 25.11 0.24
N ASN A 60 -8.44 25.27 -1.08
CA ASN A 60 -8.29 24.17 -2.04
C ASN A 60 -6.87 23.57 -1.98
N LEU A 61 -5.85 24.41 -1.91
CA LEU A 61 -4.46 23.97 -1.73
C LEU A 61 -4.30 23.18 -0.43
N LEU A 62 -4.82 23.70 0.68
CA LEU A 62 -4.76 23.01 1.97
C LEU A 62 -5.47 21.65 1.92
N GLN A 63 -6.66 21.57 1.31
CA GLN A 63 -7.39 20.30 1.17
C GLN A 63 -6.63 19.30 0.30
N ALA A 64 -5.99 19.76 -0.79
CA ALA A 64 -5.18 18.90 -1.64
C ALA A 64 -3.96 18.34 -0.91
N VAL A 65 -3.27 19.16 -0.12
CA VAL A 65 -2.14 18.73 0.73
C VAL A 65 -2.62 17.71 1.76
N LEU A 66 -3.69 18.01 2.50
CA LEU A 66 -4.25 17.10 3.51
C LEU A 66 -4.70 15.76 2.89
N GLY A 67 -5.36 15.80 1.72
CA GLY A 67 -5.77 14.62 0.99
C GLY A 67 -4.58 13.76 0.55
N SER A 68 -3.49 14.39 0.11
CA SER A 68 -2.26 13.68 -0.26
C SER A 68 -1.53 13.07 0.93
N MET A 69 -1.58 13.72 2.08
CA MET A 69 -1.05 13.14 3.31
C MET A 69 -1.89 11.94 3.75
N GLY A 70 -3.21 12.08 3.74
CA GLY A 70 -4.14 11.03 4.15
C GLY A 70 -3.92 10.66 5.62
N ARG A 71 -3.82 9.35 5.91
CA ARG A 71 -3.52 8.85 7.26
C ARG A 71 -2.03 8.79 7.58
N ASP A 72 -1.18 8.89 6.56
CA ASP A 72 0.26 8.78 6.72
C ASP A 72 0.87 10.13 7.10
N ARG A 73 1.20 10.26 8.38
CA ARG A 73 1.82 11.47 8.96
C ARG A 73 3.34 11.50 8.82
N SER A 74 3.95 10.44 8.27
CA SER A 74 5.40 10.36 8.09
C SER A 74 5.90 11.09 6.83
N LYS A 75 4.98 11.42 5.92
CA LYS A 75 5.26 12.14 4.67
C LYS A 75 5.86 13.51 4.93
N GLN A 76 6.83 13.90 4.11
CA GLN A 76 7.38 15.25 4.13
C GLN A 76 6.53 16.19 3.28
N VAL A 77 6.41 17.43 3.75
CA VAL A 77 5.74 18.53 3.07
C VAL A 77 6.72 19.67 2.90
N ARG A 78 6.95 20.11 1.66
CA ARG A 78 7.74 21.32 1.36
C ARG A 78 6.82 22.40 0.81
N LEU A 79 6.86 23.58 1.42
CA LEU A 79 6.10 24.76 0.99
C LEU A 79 7.08 25.78 0.41
N LEU A 80 7.11 25.88 -0.92
CA LEU A 80 8.01 26.75 -1.67
C LEU A 80 7.32 28.07 -2.01
N TRP A 81 7.73 29.16 -1.35
CA TRP A 81 7.09 30.47 -1.48
C TRP A 81 7.92 31.43 -2.33
N ALA A 82 7.28 32.21 -3.20
CA ALA A 82 7.95 33.14 -4.11
C ALA A 82 8.08 34.56 -3.53
N ASN A 83 7.18 34.97 -2.63
CA ASN A 83 7.14 36.32 -2.06
C ASN A 83 6.56 36.32 -0.63
N LYS A 84 6.47 37.51 -0.02
CA LYS A 84 6.05 37.70 1.38
C LYS A 84 4.61 37.25 1.64
N GLU A 85 3.69 37.48 0.71
CA GLU A 85 2.27 37.09 0.84
C GLU A 85 2.12 35.56 0.74
N ALA A 86 2.84 34.94 -0.19
CA ALA A 86 2.94 33.49 -0.29
C ALA A 86 3.56 32.87 0.97
N TYR A 87 4.55 33.52 1.56
CA TYR A 87 5.14 33.07 2.83
C TYR A 87 4.10 33.06 3.96
N GLN A 88 3.27 34.10 4.09
CA GLN A 88 2.19 34.13 5.07
C GLN A 88 1.20 32.98 4.84
N SER A 89 0.81 32.74 3.59
CA SER A 89 -0.05 31.61 3.21
C SER A 89 0.59 30.27 3.58
N ALA A 90 1.89 30.10 3.36
CA ALA A 90 2.64 28.90 3.73
C ALA A 90 2.69 28.69 5.25
N VAL A 91 2.84 29.76 6.04
CA VAL A 91 2.79 29.72 7.51
C VAL A 91 1.41 29.29 8.01
N GLU A 92 0.33 29.79 7.40
CA GLU A 92 -1.03 29.37 7.75
C GLU A 92 -1.26 27.88 7.48
N ILE A 93 -0.84 27.40 6.31
CA ILE A 93 -0.90 25.97 5.97
C ILE A 93 -0.09 25.17 6.97
N ARG A 94 1.15 25.57 7.27
CA ARG A 94 2.00 24.90 8.28
C ARG A 94 1.31 24.82 9.63
N LYS A 95 0.68 25.90 10.10
CA LYS A 95 -0.06 25.92 11.37
C LYS A 95 -1.17 24.88 11.39
N VAL A 96 -1.94 24.76 10.30
CA VAL A 96 -3.00 23.75 10.20
C VAL A 96 -2.41 22.33 10.20
N LEU A 97 -1.31 22.09 9.49
CA LEU A 97 -0.65 20.79 9.46
C LEU A 97 -0.12 20.38 10.84
N LEU A 98 0.51 21.31 11.57
CA LEU A 98 0.95 21.09 12.96
C LEU A 98 -0.23 20.74 13.88
N ASN A 99 -1.33 21.49 13.78
CA ASN A 99 -2.54 21.22 14.56
C ASN A 99 -3.19 19.85 14.25
N ARG A 100 -2.90 19.28 13.07
CA ARG A 100 -3.33 17.93 12.67
C ARG A 100 -2.38 16.83 13.16
N GLY A 101 -1.33 17.19 13.91
CA GLY A 101 -0.38 16.25 14.51
C GLY A 101 0.73 15.81 13.56
N ILE A 102 1.04 16.62 12.54
CA ILE A 102 2.20 16.41 11.68
C ILE A 102 3.40 17.07 12.37
N GLU A 103 4.51 16.33 12.48
CA GLU A 103 5.70 16.81 13.17
C GLU A 103 6.34 17.98 12.44
N SER A 104 6.88 18.97 13.18
CA SER A 104 7.44 20.15 12.53
C SER A 104 8.64 19.85 11.64
N GLN A 105 9.45 18.84 11.97
CA GLN A 105 10.58 18.42 11.12
C GLN A 105 10.15 17.90 9.74
N ARG A 106 8.89 17.49 9.58
CA ARG A 106 8.33 17.00 8.31
C ARG A 106 7.81 18.14 7.44
N ILE A 107 7.74 19.38 7.95
CA ILE A 107 7.17 20.53 7.23
C ILE A 107 8.25 21.59 7.03
N GLN A 108 8.65 21.80 5.77
CA GLN A 108 9.68 22.75 5.41
C GLN A 108 9.06 23.99 4.74
N LEU A 109 9.48 25.18 5.17
CA LEU A 109 9.19 26.45 4.49
C LEU A 109 10.43 26.88 3.74
N ILE A 110 10.37 26.94 2.41
CA ILE A 110 11.55 27.15 1.56
C ILE A 110 11.27 28.35 0.64
N ALA A 111 12.20 29.30 0.56
CA ALA A 111 12.13 30.32 -0.47
C ALA A 111 12.29 29.66 -1.85
N ASN A 112 11.39 29.92 -2.79
CA ASN A 112 11.47 29.31 -4.11
C ASN A 112 12.80 29.72 -4.78
N PRO A 113 13.69 28.77 -5.12
CA PRO A 113 14.98 29.09 -5.72
C PRO A 113 14.84 29.68 -7.13
N ASN A 114 13.69 29.47 -7.78
CA ASN A 114 13.42 29.98 -9.11
C ASN A 114 12.99 31.45 -9.03
N LYS A 115 13.79 32.33 -9.63
CA LYS A 115 13.54 33.79 -9.67
C LYS A 115 12.25 34.17 -10.41
N VAL A 116 11.74 33.30 -11.29
CA VAL A 116 10.47 33.47 -12.01
C VAL A 116 9.58 32.28 -11.69
N ALA A 117 8.92 32.34 -10.52
CA ALA A 117 7.93 31.35 -10.15
C ALA A 117 6.62 31.64 -10.89
N LEU A 118 6.09 30.65 -11.62
CA LEU A 118 4.79 30.77 -12.30
C LEU A 118 3.65 30.95 -11.30
N TYR A 119 3.78 30.37 -10.10
CA TYR A 119 2.81 30.46 -9.03
C TYR A 119 3.43 31.02 -7.74
N PRO A 120 2.70 31.83 -6.96
CA PRO A 120 3.17 32.38 -5.69
C PRO A 120 3.66 31.33 -4.68
N LEU A 121 2.98 30.18 -4.59
CA LEU A 121 3.30 29.12 -3.62
C LEU A 121 3.14 27.73 -4.25
N TYR A 122 4.11 26.86 -4.03
CA TYR A 122 4.00 25.43 -4.30
C TYR A 122 3.99 24.64 -3.00
N ALA A 123 3.12 23.63 -2.92
CA ALA A 123 3.16 22.63 -1.87
C ALA A 123 3.53 21.28 -2.48
N GLU A 124 4.62 20.70 -2.00
CA GLU A 124 5.10 19.39 -2.40
C GLU A 124 4.89 18.41 -1.26
N VAL A 125 4.26 17.28 -1.56
CA VAL A 125 4.09 16.18 -0.60
C VAL A 125 4.83 14.97 -1.13
N GLU A 126 5.79 14.48 -0.36
CA GLU A 126 6.53 13.27 -0.66
C GLU A 126 5.68 12.04 -0.37
N GLN A 127 5.68 11.08 -1.29
CA GLN A 127 4.97 9.83 -1.17
C GLN A 127 5.88 8.69 -1.62
N ILE A 128 6.03 7.67 -0.78
CA ILE A 128 6.64 6.41 -1.19
C ILE A 128 5.57 5.59 -1.90
N VAL A 129 5.85 5.18 -3.13
CA VAL A 129 4.95 4.34 -3.94
C VAL A 129 5.68 3.09 -4.38
N VAL A 130 4.94 1.98 -4.48
CA VAL A 130 5.44 0.76 -5.12
C VAL A 130 5.55 1.06 -6.62
N GLU A 131 6.70 0.75 -7.20
CA GLU A 131 6.89 0.88 -8.64
C GLU A 131 5.91 -0.03 -9.38
N ALA A 132 5.16 0.55 -10.31
CA ALA A 132 4.22 -0.22 -11.11
C ALA A 132 5.01 -1.21 -11.98
N ALA A 133 4.70 -2.50 -11.86
CA ALA A 133 5.28 -3.50 -12.73
C ALA A 133 4.91 -3.20 -14.19
N ASN A 134 5.90 -3.16 -15.07
CA ASN A 134 5.64 -3.03 -16.50
C ASN A 134 5.04 -4.34 -17.00
N CYS A 135 3.75 -4.31 -17.32
CA CYS A 135 3.02 -5.46 -17.85
C CYS A 135 2.88 -5.31 -19.36
N PRO A 136 3.78 -5.92 -20.16
CA PRO A 136 3.58 -5.96 -21.60
C PRO A 136 2.30 -6.73 -21.87
N GLY A 137 1.36 -6.10 -22.57
CA GLY A 137 0.17 -6.78 -23.10
C GLY A 137 0.57 -7.78 -24.17
N LYS A 138 1.06 -8.96 -23.77
CA LYS A 138 1.36 -10.05 -24.70
C LYS A 138 0.04 -10.71 -25.09
N THR A 139 -0.21 -10.77 -26.40
CA THR A 139 -1.18 -11.65 -27.05
C THR A 139 -1.01 -13.09 -26.55
N ILE A 140 -2.11 -13.82 -26.58
CA ILE A 140 -2.38 -15.12 -25.94
C ILE A 140 -1.34 -16.23 -26.30
N ASP A 141 -0.53 -16.01 -27.33
CA ASP A 141 0.38 -17.03 -27.87
C ASP A 141 1.69 -17.20 -27.09
N ASN A 142 2.00 -16.33 -26.11
CA ASN A 142 3.26 -16.37 -25.34
C ASN A 142 3.07 -16.57 -23.82
N MET A 143 2.03 -17.31 -23.42
CA MET A 143 1.65 -17.60 -22.02
C MET A 143 2.70 -18.33 -21.15
N LEU A 144 3.85 -18.69 -21.70
CA LEU A 144 4.97 -19.32 -20.99
C LEU A 144 6.07 -18.34 -20.54
N SER A 145 5.93 -17.04 -20.82
CA SER A 145 6.92 -16.06 -20.37
C SER A 145 6.86 -15.91 -18.85
N LYS A 146 8.03 -16.07 -18.22
CA LYS A 146 8.32 -15.97 -16.78
C LYS A 146 8.28 -14.50 -16.32
N ASP A 147 7.24 -13.78 -16.69
CA ASP A 147 7.15 -12.34 -16.46
C ASP A 147 6.27 -12.10 -15.22
N GLY A 148 6.93 -11.63 -14.16
CA GLY A 148 6.35 -11.39 -12.84
C GLY A 148 5.27 -10.30 -12.83
N ASN A 149 4.52 -10.29 -11.73
CA ASN A 149 3.57 -9.26 -11.28
C ASN A 149 2.45 -8.80 -12.21
N CYS A 150 2.18 -9.48 -13.32
CA CYS A 150 1.00 -9.22 -14.12
C CYS A 150 -0.14 -10.15 -13.73
N ALA A 151 -1.32 -9.57 -13.49
CA ALA A 151 -2.55 -10.23 -13.00
C ALA A 151 -3.17 -11.24 -14.00
N VAL A 152 -2.39 -11.79 -14.94
CA VAL A 152 -2.84 -12.71 -15.99
C VAL A 152 -2.98 -14.16 -15.52
N LYS A 153 -2.45 -14.52 -14.34
CA LYS A 153 -2.50 -15.92 -13.82
C LYS A 153 -3.48 -16.15 -12.67
N SER A 154 -4.20 -15.14 -12.19
CA SER A 154 -4.98 -15.30 -10.95
C SER A 154 -6.26 -16.15 -11.12
N ASN A 155 -6.79 -16.31 -12.33
CA ASN A 155 -8.05 -17.02 -12.57
C ASN A 155 -7.90 -18.41 -13.18
N SER A 156 -6.70 -18.87 -13.57
CA SER A 156 -6.55 -20.18 -14.22
C SER A 156 -6.65 -21.38 -13.26
N ARG A 157 -6.74 -21.13 -11.95
CA ARG A 157 -6.83 -22.19 -10.92
C ARG A 157 -8.15 -22.22 -10.16
N VAL A 158 -9.10 -21.34 -10.49
CA VAL A 158 -10.46 -21.41 -9.93
C VAL A 158 -11.26 -22.43 -10.76
N GLN A 159 -11.13 -23.71 -10.43
CA GLN A 159 -12.12 -24.70 -10.87
C GLN A 159 -13.42 -24.42 -10.10
N LEU A 160 -14.40 -23.85 -10.78
CA LEU A 160 -15.77 -23.87 -10.28
C LEU A 160 -16.21 -25.34 -10.25
N LYS A 161 -16.40 -25.89 -9.05
CA LYS A 161 -17.01 -27.21 -8.89
C LYS A 161 -18.48 -27.10 -9.34
N PHE A 162 -18.87 -27.92 -10.31
CA PHE A 162 -20.27 -28.21 -10.63
C PHE A 162 -20.69 -29.49 -9.91
#